data_AF-A0A7S0KU60-F1
#
_entry.id   AF-A0A7S0KU60-F1
#
_cell.length_a   1.000
_cell.length_b   1.000
_cell.length_c   1.000
_cell.angle_alpha   90.00
_cell.angle_beta   90.00
_cell.angle_gamma   90.00
#
_symmetry.space_group_name_H-M   'P 1'
#
loop_
_entity.id
_entity.type
_entity.pdbx_description
1 polymer ?
#
loop_
_entity_poly.entity_id
_entity_poly.type
_entity_poly.pdbx_seq_one_letter_code
_entity_poly.pdbx_strand_id
1 'polypeptide(L)'
;GDKPGTISIAGSTGVEQAAGLHHYLRRFCGAHLGWEATGGHQLHSVPRGSLPPVDDAGVVVNLPFERTVYMNPETFSYSTAFWDYERWEKEIEWMALHGVNTPMALNGVEQVWMRVLTSEDFGLKESEVEE
;
A
#
# COMPACT_ATOMS: atom_id res chain seq x y z
N GLY A 1 -20.86 7.89 -12.91
CA GLY A 1 -21.24 8.71 -11.74
C GLY A 1 -22.30 9.71 -12.17
N ASP A 2 -23.04 10.29 -11.23
CA ASP A 2 -24.16 11.22 -11.52
C ASP A 2 -23.77 12.48 -12.32
N LYS A 3 -22.47 12.71 -12.58
CA LYS A 3 -21.96 13.73 -13.49
C LYS A 3 -21.39 13.10 -14.76
N PRO A 4 -21.73 13.62 -15.95
CA PRO A 4 -21.16 13.13 -17.21
C PRO A 4 -19.62 13.22 -17.17
N GLY A 5 -18.95 12.14 -17.57
CA GLY A 5 -17.48 12.04 -17.56
C GLY A 5 -16.85 11.66 -16.22
N THR A 6 -17.64 11.29 -15.19
CA THR A 6 -17.11 10.84 -13.89
C THR A 6 -17.34 9.35 -13.65
N ILE A 7 -16.36 8.68 -13.03
CA ILE A 7 -16.49 7.30 -12.55
C ILE A 7 -16.78 7.33 -11.05
N SER A 8 -17.70 6.48 -10.61
CA SER A 8 -17.99 6.28 -9.18
C SER A 8 -17.36 4.96 -8.75
N ILE A 9 -16.60 5.00 -7.67
CA ILE A 9 -15.94 3.84 -7.08
C ILE A 9 -16.39 3.81 -5.63
N ALA A 10 -16.95 2.67 -5.21
CA ALA A 10 -17.39 2.44 -3.86
C ALA A 10 -16.70 1.20 -3.30
N GLY A 11 -16.41 1.25 -2.00
CA GLY A 11 -15.81 0.17 -1.23
C GLY A 11 -16.12 0.40 0.24
N SER A 12 -16.11 -0.67 1.03
CA SER A 12 -16.36 -0.62 2.46
C SER A 12 -15.20 0.02 3.24
N THR A 13 -14.00 0.03 2.66
CA THR A 13 -12.80 0.67 3.22
C THR A 13 -12.04 1.51 2.19
N GLY A 14 -11.13 2.37 2.64
CA GLY A 14 -10.26 3.14 1.75
C GLY A 14 -9.36 2.26 0.88
N VAL A 15 -8.88 1.12 1.39
CA VAL A 15 -8.09 0.14 0.63
C VAL A 15 -8.93 -0.46 -0.51
N GLU A 16 -10.20 -0.78 -0.26
CA GLU A 16 -11.08 -1.31 -1.32
C GLU A 16 -11.39 -0.26 -2.39
N GLN A 17 -11.54 1.01 -2.00
CA GLN A 17 -11.71 2.10 -2.96
C GLN A 17 -10.45 2.29 -3.82
N ALA A 18 -9.26 2.24 -3.22
CA ALA A 18 -8.00 2.30 -3.93
C ALA A 18 -7.81 1.09 -4.88
N ALA A 19 -8.13 -0.11 -4.42
CA ALA A 19 -8.11 -1.32 -5.26
C ALA A 19 -9.12 -1.24 -6.42
N GLY A 20 -10.30 -0.66 -6.19
CA GLY A 20 -11.29 -0.38 -7.23
C GLY A 20 -10.78 0.63 -8.26
N LEU A 21 -10.08 1.67 -7.82
CA LEU A 21 -9.41 2.62 -8.71
C LEU A 21 -8.34 1.93 -9.54
N HIS A 22 -7.49 1.12 -8.92
CA HIS A 22 -6.48 0.35 -9.65
C HIS A 22 -7.11 -0.61 -10.65
N HIS A 23 -8.19 -1.29 -10.28
CA HIS A 23 -8.94 -2.16 -11.19
C HIS A 23 -9.43 -1.39 -12.42
N TYR A 24 -10.03 -0.21 -12.20
CA TYR A 24 -10.50 0.64 -13.29
C TYR A 24 -9.37 1.07 -14.22
N LEU A 25 -8.30 1.64 -13.66
CA LEU A 25 -7.14 2.09 -14.42
C LEU A 25 -6.52 0.96 -15.25
N ARG A 26 -6.41 -0.25 -14.68
CA ARG A 26 -5.84 -1.40 -15.37
C ARG A 26 -6.76 -1.93 -16.48
N ARG A 27 -8.05 -2.10 -16.21
CA ARG A 27 -8.98 -2.81 -17.11
C ARG A 27 -9.57 -1.91 -18.18
N PHE A 28 -9.83 -0.65 -17.86
CA PHE A 28 -10.53 0.28 -18.75
C PHE A 28 -9.58 1.29 -19.38
N CYS A 29 -8.59 1.77 -18.64
CA CYS A 29 -7.59 2.72 -19.15
C CYS A 29 -6.31 2.05 -19.68
N GLY A 30 -6.14 0.73 -19.50
CA GLY A 30 -4.93 0.01 -19.93
C GLY A 30 -3.65 0.51 -19.25
N ALA A 31 -3.76 1.09 -18.05
CA ALA A 31 -2.63 1.56 -17.27
C ALA A 31 -1.97 0.41 -16.50
N HIS A 32 -0.73 0.61 -16.07
CA HIS A 32 0.01 -0.35 -15.24
C HIS A 32 0.62 0.35 -14.03
N LEU A 33 0.33 -0.14 -12.83
CA LEU A 33 0.90 0.37 -11.58
C LEU A 33 1.86 -0.68 -11.01
N GLY A 34 3.10 -0.67 -11.50
CA GLY A 34 4.15 -1.57 -11.05
C GLY A 34 4.82 -1.10 -9.76
N TRP A 35 5.68 -1.95 -9.20
CA TRP A 35 6.51 -1.61 -8.05
C TRP A 35 7.61 -0.64 -8.47
N GLU A 36 7.86 0.39 -7.66
CA GLU A 36 8.75 1.51 -7.99
C GLU A 36 10.16 1.03 -8.41
N ALA A 37 10.71 0.08 -7.65
CA ALA A 37 12.05 -0.46 -7.91
C ALA A 37 12.14 -1.36 -9.17
N THR A 38 11.02 -1.72 -9.81
CA THR A 38 10.97 -2.53 -11.05
C THR A 38 10.52 -1.78 -12.29
N GLY A 39 10.38 -0.44 -12.22
CA GLY A 39 9.98 0.38 -13.37
C GLY A 39 8.71 1.21 -13.16
N GLY A 40 8.15 1.22 -11.95
CA GLY A 40 7.12 2.19 -11.53
C GLY A 40 5.82 2.10 -12.32
N HIS A 41 5.23 3.26 -12.62
CA HIS A 41 3.88 3.38 -13.15
C HIS A 41 3.86 3.80 -14.63
N GLN A 42 3.00 3.17 -15.42
CA GLN A 42 2.69 3.52 -16.80
C GLN A 42 1.25 4.03 -16.88
N LEU A 43 1.10 5.36 -17.03
CA LEU A 43 -0.19 6.05 -17.04
C LEU A 43 -0.51 6.77 -18.36
N HIS A 44 0.34 6.66 -19.38
CA HIS A 44 0.15 7.33 -20.68
C HIS A 44 -1.14 6.91 -21.38
N SER A 45 -1.61 5.69 -21.14
CA SER A 45 -2.86 5.17 -21.69
C SER A 45 -4.12 5.75 -21.02
N VAL A 46 -3.98 6.44 -19.88
CA VAL A 46 -5.11 7.11 -19.22
C VAL A 46 -5.48 8.39 -20.00
N PRO A 47 -6.72 8.49 -20.52
CA PRO A 47 -7.12 9.66 -21.29
C PRO A 47 -7.25 10.90 -20.39
N ARG A 48 -6.76 12.05 -20.87
CA ARG A 48 -6.94 13.37 -20.20
C ARG A 48 -8.34 13.96 -20.38
N GLY A 49 -9.14 13.37 -21.27
CA GLY A 49 -10.49 13.82 -21.62
C GLY A 49 -11.56 12.95 -20.96
N SER A 50 -12.46 12.39 -21.76
CA SER A 50 -13.48 11.47 -21.25
C SER A 50 -12.86 10.14 -20.83
N LEU A 51 -13.11 9.76 -19.59
CA LEU A 51 -12.77 8.46 -19.04
C LEU A 51 -13.57 7.34 -19.74
N PRO A 52 -12.96 6.18 -20.04
CA PRO A 52 -13.67 5.07 -20.66
C PRO A 52 -14.89 4.65 -19.84
N PRO A 53 -16.06 4.46 -20.46
CA PRO A 53 -17.26 4.09 -19.73
C PRO A 53 -17.12 2.70 -19.14
N VAL A 54 -17.81 2.50 -18.01
CA VAL A 54 -18.09 1.18 -17.45
C VAL A 54 -19.52 0.84 -17.82
N ASP A 55 -19.81 -0.43 -18.09
CA ASP A 55 -21.17 -0.89 -18.39
C ASP A 55 -22.18 -0.44 -17.31
N ASP A 56 -23.42 -0.17 -17.71
CA ASP A 56 -24.46 0.36 -16.81
C ASP A 56 -24.77 -0.57 -15.62
N ALA A 57 -24.51 -1.87 -15.77
CA ALA A 57 -24.64 -2.85 -14.68
C ALA A 57 -23.54 -2.69 -13.60
N GLY A 58 -22.50 -1.91 -13.87
CA GLY A 58 -21.33 -1.76 -13.01
C GLY A 58 -20.44 -3.00 -12.94
N VAL A 59 -19.36 -2.90 -12.18
CA VAL A 59 -18.47 -4.03 -11.86
C VAL A 59 -18.42 -4.18 -10.35
N VAL A 60 -18.73 -5.37 -9.87
CA VAL A 60 -18.59 -5.74 -8.45
C VAL A 60 -17.43 -6.71 -8.33
N VAL A 61 -16.45 -6.36 -7.49
CA VAL A 61 -15.31 -7.20 -7.16
C VAL A 61 -15.40 -7.54 -5.69
N ASN A 62 -15.50 -8.84 -5.38
CA ASN A 62 -15.48 -9.34 -4.01
C ASN A 62 -14.09 -9.91 -3.71
N LEU A 63 -13.47 -9.45 -2.62
CA LEU A 63 -12.25 -10.06 -2.11
C LEU A 63 -12.60 -11.41 -1.46
N PRO A 64 -11.95 -12.52 -1.85
CA PRO A 64 -12.24 -13.83 -1.27
C PRO A 64 -11.69 -13.98 0.16
N PHE A 65 -10.84 -13.05 0.60
CA PHE A 65 -10.16 -13.10 1.90
C PHE A 65 -10.43 -11.83 2.68
N GLU A 66 -10.62 -11.98 4.00
CA GLU A 66 -10.72 -10.86 4.93
C GLU A 66 -9.40 -10.09 5.05
N ARG A 67 -8.27 -10.80 4.94
CA ARG A 67 -6.92 -10.23 5.13
C ARG A 67 -6.03 -10.49 3.93
N THR A 68 -5.44 -9.43 3.42
CA THR A 68 -4.39 -9.44 2.40
C THR A 68 -3.11 -8.96 3.06
N VAL A 69 -2.21 -9.90 3.33
CA VAL A 69 -0.95 -9.65 4.05
C VAL A 69 0.16 -9.26 3.08
N TYR A 70 1.05 -8.37 3.52
CA TYR A 70 2.22 -7.97 2.75
C TYR A 70 3.47 -7.81 3.64
N MET A 71 4.63 -8.13 3.03
CA MET A 71 5.99 -8.16 3.60
C MET A 71 6.34 -9.38 4.48
N ASN A 72 7.62 -9.75 4.43
CA ASN A 72 8.29 -10.68 5.36
C ASN A 72 9.24 -9.87 6.25
N PRO A 73 9.66 -10.36 7.44
CA PRO A 73 10.62 -9.64 8.28
C PRO A 73 11.93 -9.31 7.56
N GLU A 74 12.44 -10.20 6.71
CA GLU A 74 13.70 -9.99 5.98
C GLU A 74 13.58 -8.89 4.92
N THR A 75 12.35 -8.58 4.45
CA THR A 75 12.12 -7.44 3.55
C THR A 75 12.58 -6.13 4.18
N PHE A 76 12.50 -6.02 5.51
CA PHE A 76 12.94 -4.84 6.25
C PHE A 76 14.46 -4.62 6.18
N SER A 77 15.24 -5.70 6.03
CA SER A 77 16.69 -5.63 5.87
C SER A 77 17.12 -5.60 4.40
N TYR A 78 16.50 -6.41 3.54
CA TYR A 78 16.95 -6.56 2.15
C TYR A 78 16.41 -5.50 1.20
N SER A 79 15.28 -4.87 1.51
CA SER A 79 14.62 -3.95 0.58
C SER A 79 14.37 -2.58 1.18
N THR A 80 13.92 -2.49 2.43
CA THR A 80 13.45 -1.21 3.00
C THR A 80 14.44 -0.56 3.97
N ALA A 81 15.61 -1.16 4.21
CA ALA A 81 16.56 -0.73 5.25
C ALA A 81 16.99 0.74 5.13
N PHE A 82 16.99 1.28 3.91
CA PHE A 82 17.44 2.64 3.61
C PHE A 82 16.35 3.51 2.99
N TRP A 83 15.08 3.13 3.14
CA TRP A 83 13.98 3.94 2.63
C TRP A 83 13.75 5.16 3.52
N ASP A 84 13.60 6.31 2.88
CA ASP A 84 13.07 7.51 3.50
C ASP A 84 11.54 7.47 3.58
N TYR A 85 10.96 8.51 4.16
CA TYR A 85 9.52 8.63 4.30
C TYR A 85 8.82 8.65 2.94
N GLU A 86 9.36 9.41 1.98
CA GLU A 86 8.80 9.56 0.64
C GLU A 86 8.73 8.22 -0.10
N ARG A 87 9.74 7.35 0.06
CA ARG A 87 9.70 6.01 -0.51
C ARG A 87 8.68 5.11 0.19
N TRP A 88 8.54 5.21 1.52
CA TRP A 88 7.53 4.48 2.28
C TRP A 88 6.10 4.90 1.93
N GLU A 89 5.86 6.20 1.74
CA GLU A 89 4.56 6.74 1.32
C GLU A 89 4.12 6.11 0.00
N LYS A 90 4.99 6.09 -1.01
CA LYS A 90 4.73 5.40 -2.29
C LYS A 90 4.46 3.91 -2.13
N GLU A 91 5.14 3.24 -1.21
CA GLU A 91 4.89 1.82 -0.96
C GLU A 91 3.50 1.59 -0.34
N ILE A 92 3.11 2.43 0.61
CA ILE A 92 1.79 2.38 1.25
C ILE A 92 0.68 2.65 0.23
N GLU A 93 0.88 3.62 -0.67
CA GLU A 93 -0.04 3.86 -1.79
C GLU A 93 -0.15 2.62 -2.71
N TRP A 94 0.99 2.03 -3.06
CA TRP A 94 1.03 0.80 -3.86
C TRP A 94 0.30 -0.36 -3.17
N MET A 95 0.51 -0.54 -1.86
CA MET A 95 -0.18 -1.54 -1.04
C MET A 95 -1.70 -1.35 -1.09
N ALA A 96 -2.18 -0.11 -0.91
CA ALA A 96 -3.61 0.21 -0.96
C ALA A 96 -4.21 -0.08 -2.35
N LEU A 97 -3.53 0.33 -3.43
CA LEU A 97 -3.94 0.04 -4.81
C LEU A 97 -3.99 -1.47 -5.10
N HIS A 98 -3.21 -2.28 -4.39
CA HIS A 98 -3.18 -3.73 -4.53
C HIS A 98 -4.09 -4.46 -3.53
N GLY A 99 -4.87 -3.73 -2.74
CA GLY A 99 -5.84 -4.31 -1.80
C GLY A 99 -5.20 -4.92 -0.55
N VAL A 100 -3.96 -4.53 -0.23
CA VAL A 100 -3.27 -4.94 1.01
C VAL A 100 -3.88 -4.18 2.18
N ASN A 101 -4.39 -4.92 3.16
CA ASN A 101 -5.01 -4.34 4.37
C ASN A 101 -4.31 -4.74 5.68
N THR A 102 -3.34 -5.68 5.61
CA THR A 102 -2.60 -6.16 6.76
C THR A 102 -1.08 -6.14 6.46
N PRO A 103 -0.46 -4.96 6.27
CA PRO A 103 0.98 -4.87 6.07
C PRO A 103 1.73 -5.09 7.39
N MET A 104 2.90 -5.74 7.31
CA MET A 104 3.82 -5.82 8.44
C MET A 104 4.44 -4.45 8.72
N ALA A 105 4.66 -4.11 9.99
CA ALA A 105 5.31 -2.86 10.41
C ALA A 105 6.37 -3.16 11.49
N LEU A 106 7.64 -3.29 11.08
CA LEU A 106 8.77 -3.52 11.99
C LEU A 106 9.64 -2.29 12.22
N ASN A 107 9.39 -1.17 11.52
CA ASN A 107 10.20 0.03 11.68
C ASN A 107 10.09 0.57 13.13
N GLY A 108 11.22 0.73 13.81
CA GLY A 108 11.30 1.34 15.13
C GLY A 108 11.00 0.39 16.30
N VAL A 109 10.91 -0.92 16.07
CA VAL A 109 10.77 -1.91 17.15
C VAL A 109 11.97 -1.89 18.11
N GLU A 110 13.13 -1.48 17.63
CA GLU A 110 14.36 -1.33 18.40
C GLU A 110 14.19 -0.30 19.52
N GLN A 111 13.44 0.78 19.26
CA GLN A 111 13.15 1.80 20.26
C GLN A 111 12.18 1.29 21.35
N VAL A 112 11.29 0.37 21.00
CA VAL A 112 10.44 -0.31 21.99
C VAL A 112 11.31 -1.22 22.85
N TRP A 113 12.20 -2.01 22.24
CA TRP A 113 13.14 -2.87 22.97
C TRP A 113 14.08 -2.09 23.88
N MET A 114 14.61 -0.96 23.41
CA MET A 114 15.43 -0.07 24.23
C MET A 114 14.69 0.33 25.52
N ARG A 115 13.43 0.77 25.42
CA ARG A 115 12.62 1.14 26.58
C ARG A 115 12.33 -0.03 27.53
N VAL A 116 12.11 -1.22 26.98
CA VAL A 116 11.84 -2.42 27.80
C VAL A 116 13.12 -2.85 28.54
N LEU A 117 14.25 -2.94 27.86
CA LEU A 117 15.50 -3.44 28.43
C LEU A 117 16.13 -2.47 29.44
N THR A 118 15.91 -1.17 29.26
CA THR A 118 16.35 -0.13 30.21
C THR A 118 15.37 0.14 31.34
N SER A 119 14.19 -0.49 31.34
CA SER A 119 13.20 -0.34 32.40
C SER A 119 13.68 -0.93 33.73
N GLU A 120 13.04 -0.54 34.84
CA GLU A 120 13.40 -1.03 36.18
C GLU A 120 13.33 -2.56 36.32
N ASP A 121 12.53 -3.24 35.48
CA ASP A 121 12.39 -4.69 35.48
C ASP A 121 13.65 -5.42 34.97
N PHE A 122 14.42 -4.79 34.07
CA PHE A 122 15.58 -5.39 33.41
C PHE A 122 16.89 -4.67 33.73
N GLY A 123 16.87 -3.34 33.85
CA GLY A 123 17.96 -2.52 34.38
C GLY A 123 19.22 -2.47 33.51
N LEU A 124 19.15 -2.84 32.21
CA LEU A 124 20.29 -2.68 31.30
C LEU A 124 20.57 -1.20 31.04
N LYS A 125 21.84 -0.88 30.79
CA LYS A 125 22.24 0.43 30.26
C LYS A 125 22.05 0.45 28.75
N GLU A 126 21.81 1.64 28.19
CA GLU A 126 21.68 1.81 26.73
C GLU A 126 22.89 1.24 25.98
N SER A 127 24.11 1.43 26.51
CA SER A 127 25.33 0.87 25.91
C SER A 127 25.37 -0.65 25.84
N GLU A 128 24.65 -1.34 26.73
CA GLU A 128 24.56 -2.82 26.73
C GLU A 128 23.48 -3.31 25.75
N VAL A 129 22.54 -2.45 25.35
CA VAL A 129 21.48 -2.77 24.38
C VAL A 129 21.95 -2.51 22.94
N GLU A 130 22.88 -1.58 22.76
CA GLU A 130 23.46 -1.23 21.45
C GLU A 130 24.61 -2.15 21.00
N GLU A 131 25.15 -2.97 21.90
CA GLU A 131 26.22 -3.95 21.62
C GLU A 131 25.70 -5.21 20.91
#